data_AF-A0ABD4TUH1-F1
#
_entry.id   AF-A0ABD4TUH1-F1
#
_cell.length_a   1.000
_cell.length_b   1.000
_cell.length_c   1.000
_cell.angle_alpha   90.00
_cell.angle_beta   90.00
_cell.angle_gamma   90.00
#
_symmetry.space_group_name_H-M   'P 1'
#
loop_
_entity.id
_entity.type
_entity.pdbx_description
1 polymer ?
#
loop_
_entity_poly.entity_id
_entity_poly.type
_entity_poly.pdbx_seq_one_letter_code
_entity_poly.pdbx_strand_id
1 'polypeptide(L)'
;MNTTKFINRLSFWVLSKSWVTCLWLPVLLLAWVFIEPAFSWAGIKAAGVAAGLLFLAGLVIPQFWYAVPVLGDIWRAYQKRAVRRGREALAACELVSKSDAEHCKTKLMGRLWEFICPWAAGGDDAMVLVLIRKHLARFGARDFELLEHDDETGRWVIRFLKQPDMEAPIRQNYMLADFPKFSLDDCGLDYGIDDFGYKHRLILRSQPGMLAGGMPSSGKTSGAQVIVGSLLASPNAEVHIIDGKGGADWSWAKRSAKTFISGTGGLNQVINLLEDLVQEMEHRQETMLERYGVPAFWDTIPDPTCPVLCLVIDECQTLFDTRGASKEDKGKLERITALVADLVKRGRSAGVFLMLMTQKPTADAIPTAIRDNIGIRACFRVATREAEQAVLGYPAENTLSLAYTIPSDNPGQAVVLEDDGLRHNVKFYYVPQYVLTRFAEQAEQAAEEEVAL
;
A
#
# COMPACT_ATOMS: atom_id res chain seq x y z
N MET A 1 32.76 3.25 -37.96
CA MET A 1 31.48 3.94 -38.22
C MET A 1 30.36 3.07 -37.65
N ASN A 2 29.70 3.50 -36.57
CA ASN A 2 28.88 2.64 -35.71
C ASN A 2 27.72 1.96 -36.44
N THR A 3 27.83 0.65 -36.68
CA THR A 3 26.78 -0.25 -37.18
C THR A 3 25.48 -0.13 -36.37
N THR A 4 25.58 0.13 -35.06
CA THR A 4 24.42 0.35 -34.18
C THR A 4 23.66 1.64 -34.49
N LYS A 5 24.34 2.71 -34.91
CA LYS A 5 23.69 3.97 -35.32
C LYS A 5 23.01 3.84 -36.67
N PHE A 6 23.59 3.04 -37.57
CA PHE A 6 23.01 2.75 -38.88
C PHE A 6 21.75 1.87 -38.75
N ILE A 7 21.83 0.79 -37.95
CA ILE A 7 20.69 -0.09 -37.68
C ILE A 7 19.55 0.68 -37.03
N ASN A 8 19.80 1.49 -35.99
CA ASN A 8 18.75 2.29 -35.33
C ASN A 8 18.10 3.33 -36.26
N ARG A 9 18.86 3.94 -37.17
CA ARG A 9 18.30 4.86 -38.17
C ARG A 9 17.48 4.12 -39.22
N LEU A 10 17.91 2.92 -39.63
CA LEU A 10 17.22 2.10 -40.62
C LEU A 10 15.91 1.54 -40.04
N SER A 11 15.91 1.03 -38.81
CA SER A 11 14.69 0.55 -38.15
C SER A 11 13.72 1.68 -37.84
N PHE A 12 14.17 2.87 -37.42
CA PHE A 12 13.29 4.02 -37.23
C PHE A 12 12.70 4.55 -38.55
N TRP A 13 13.47 4.49 -39.65
CA TRP A 13 13.00 4.90 -40.97
C TRP A 13 11.99 3.92 -41.57
N VAL A 14 12.23 2.61 -41.42
CA VAL A 14 11.29 1.56 -41.82
C VAL A 14 10.02 1.61 -40.97
N LEU A 15 10.14 1.72 -39.64
CA LEU A 15 9.00 1.86 -38.74
C LEU A 15 8.18 3.13 -39.03
N SER A 16 8.81 4.28 -39.26
CA SER A 16 8.08 5.53 -39.50
C SER A 16 7.32 5.55 -40.84
N LYS A 17 7.78 4.84 -41.88
CA LYS A 17 7.04 4.71 -43.14
C LYS A 17 6.01 3.57 -43.15
N SER A 18 6.26 2.49 -42.42
CA SER A 18 5.31 1.38 -42.27
C SER A 18 4.10 1.76 -41.40
N TRP A 19 4.27 2.63 -40.42
CA TRP A 19 3.15 3.12 -39.59
C TRP A 19 2.14 3.94 -40.38
N VAL A 20 2.59 4.77 -41.32
CA VAL A 20 1.70 5.55 -42.20
C VAL A 20 0.90 4.62 -43.12
N THR A 21 1.49 3.55 -43.63
CA THR A 21 0.75 2.59 -44.45
C THR A 21 -0.21 1.73 -43.62
N CYS A 22 0.18 1.29 -42.42
CA CYS A 22 -0.70 0.53 -41.52
C CYS A 22 -1.85 1.35 -40.92
N LEU A 23 -1.73 2.67 -40.77
CA LEU A 23 -2.81 3.53 -40.28
C LEU A 23 -3.81 3.93 -41.38
N TRP A 24 -3.32 4.20 -42.60
CA TRP A 24 -4.16 4.74 -43.66
C TRP A 24 -4.88 3.65 -44.47
N LEU A 25 -4.34 2.44 -44.59
CA LEU A 25 -5.00 1.34 -45.30
C LEU A 25 -6.32 0.88 -44.66
N PRO A 26 -6.42 0.69 -43.33
CA PRO A 26 -7.69 0.37 -42.68
C PRO A 26 -8.71 1.49 -42.81
N VAL A 27 -8.26 2.75 -42.74
CA VAL A 27 -9.11 3.94 -42.89
C VAL A 27 -9.65 4.05 -44.32
N LEU A 28 -8.83 3.77 -45.34
CA LEU A 28 -9.27 3.73 -46.74
C LEU A 28 -10.18 2.53 -47.04
N LEU A 29 -9.91 1.36 -46.46
CA LEU A 29 -10.78 0.19 -46.56
C LEU A 29 -12.14 0.42 -45.89
N LEU A 30 -12.16 1.06 -44.71
CA LEU A 30 -13.38 1.48 -44.03
C LEU A 30 -14.13 2.54 -44.85
N ALA A 31 -13.43 3.56 -45.34
CA ALA A 31 -14.04 4.56 -46.22
C ALA A 31 -14.67 3.93 -47.47
N TRP A 32 -14.03 2.91 -48.07
CA TRP A 32 -14.57 2.18 -49.21
C TRP A 32 -15.80 1.31 -48.85
N VAL A 33 -15.89 0.80 -47.62
CA VAL A 33 -17.08 0.07 -47.12
C VAL A 33 -18.29 1.00 -46.94
N PHE A 34 -18.07 2.29 -46.66
CA PHE A 34 -19.10 3.27 -46.29
C PHE A 34 -19.48 4.27 -47.40
N ILE A 35 -18.76 4.32 -48.54
CA ILE A 35 -19.14 5.15 -49.68
C ILE A 35 -20.19 4.42 -50.55
N GLU A 36 -21.44 4.85 -50.32
CA GLU A 36 -22.71 4.62 -51.03
C GLU A 36 -23.61 3.38 -50.74
N PRO A 37 -24.96 3.59 -50.74
CA PRO A 37 -25.94 2.62 -50.27
C PRO A 37 -26.86 2.16 -51.41
N ALA A 38 -26.43 1.21 -52.23
CA ALA A 38 -27.35 0.42 -53.05
C ALA A 38 -26.64 -0.84 -53.59
N PHE A 39 -27.33 -1.97 -53.52
CA PHE A 39 -26.96 -3.31 -54.01
C PHE A 39 -26.10 -4.24 -53.13
N SER A 40 -26.67 -5.41 -52.84
CA SER A 40 -26.16 -6.43 -51.94
C SER A 40 -25.07 -7.30 -52.60
N TRP A 41 -23.82 -7.11 -52.17
CA TRP A 41 -22.72 -8.06 -52.39
C TRP A 41 -22.03 -8.37 -51.05
N ALA A 42 -22.78 -8.92 -50.10
CA ALA A 42 -22.27 -9.22 -48.76
C ALA A 42 -21.07 -10.19 -48.78
N GLY A 43 -21.04 -11.14 -49.73
CA GLY A 43 -19.94 -12.10 -49.87
C GLY A 43 -18.61 -11.48 -50.33
N ILE A 44 -18.64 -10.49 -51.24
CA ILE A 44 -17.42 -9.81 -51.70
C ILE A 44 -16.88 -8.88 -50.61
N LYS A 45 -17.76 -8.21 -49.85
CA LYS A 45 -17.34 -7.37 -48.72
C LYS A 45 -16.68 -8.20 -47.61
N ALA A 46 -17.24 -9.37 -47.26
CA ALA A 46 -16.65 -10.28 -46.29
C ALA A 46 -15.29 -10.85 -46.76
N ALA A 47 -15.18 -11.22 -48.04
CA ALA A 47 -13.92 -11.67 -48.63
C ALA A 47 -12.85 -10.57 -48.64
N GLY A 48 -13.24 -9.32 -48.93
CA GLY A 48 -12.34 -8.16 -48.88
C GLY A 48 -11.82 -7.87 -47.47
N VAL A 49 -12.68 -7.96 -46.46
CA VAL A 49 -12.26 -7.78 -45.04
C VAL A 49 -11.34 -8.91 -44.59
N ALA A 50 -11.66 -10.18 -44.92
CA ALA A 50 -10.82 -11.32 -44.58
C ALA A 50 -9.44 -11.25 -45.27
N ALA A 51 -9.39 -10.86 -46.55
CA ALA A 51 -8.15 -10.64 -47.27
C ALA A 51 -7.33 -9.48 -46.68
N GLY A 52 -8.00 -8.39 -46.27
CA GLY A 52 -7.37 -7.27 -45.58
C GLY A 52 -6.78 -7.66 -44.22
N LEU A 53 -7.49 -8.47 -43.43
CA LEU A 53 -7.00 -8.99 -42.15
C LEU A 53 -5.83 -9.96 -42.31
N LEU A 54 -5.87 -10.85 -43.31
CA LEU A 54 -4.75 -11.75 -43.61
C LEU A 54 -3.52 -10.99 -44.11
N PHE A 55 -3.72 -9.94 -44.91
CA PHE A 55 -2.65 -9.05 -45.35
C PHE A 55 -2.03 -8.27 -44.18
N LEU A 56 -2.85 -7.75 -43.26
CA LEU A 56 -2.39 -7.11 -42.03
C LEU A 56 -1.65 -8.09 -41.11
N ALA A 57 -2.15 -9.31 -40.93
CA ALA A 57 -1.47 -10.36 -40.17
C ALA A 57 -0.12 -10.73 -40.80
N GLY A 58 -0.06 -10.84 -42.13
CA GLY A 58 1.16 -11.08 -42.90
C GLY A 58 2.18 -9.93 -42.81
N LEU A 59 1.75 -8.71 -42.52
CA LEU A 59 2.62 -7.56 -42.27
C LEU A 59 3.09 -7.48 -40.81
N VAL A 60 2.22 -7.80 -39.85
CA VAL A 60 2.48 -7.64 -38.41
C VAL A 60 3.28 -8.80 -37.82
N ILE A 61 3.01 -10.04 -38.23
CA ILE A 61 3.68 -11.23 -37.68
C ILE A 61 5.20 -11.22 -37.94
N PRO A 62 5.70 -10.88 -39.15
CA PRO A 62 7.14 -10.75 -39.38
C PRO A 62 7.78 -9.65 -38.53
N GLN A 63 7.09 -8.51 -38.34
CA GLN A 63 7.61 -7.41 -37.53
C GLN A 63 7.73 -7.77 -36.05
N PHE A 64 6.82 -8.60 -35.53
CA PHE A 64 6.92 -9.14 -34.16
C PHE A 64 8.15 -10.04 -33.99
N TRP A 65 8.45 -10.87 -35.01
CA TRP A 65 9.67 -11.69 -35.04
C TRP A 65 10.97 -10.88 -35.13
N TYR A 66 10.94 -9.68 -35.73
CA TYR A 66 12.07 -8.74 -35.69
C TYR A 66 12.18 -7.97 -34.36
N ALA A 67 11.06 -7.76 -33.64
CA ALA A 67 11.04 -7.03 -32.37
C ALA A 67 11.56 -7.88 -31.19
N VAL A 68 11.31 -9.19 -31.17
CA VAL A 68 11.75 -10.07 -30.06
C VAL A 68 13.28 -10.10 -29.88
N PRO A 69 14.11 -10.25 -30.93
CA PRO A 69 15.56 -10.13 -30.81
C PRO A 69 16.01 -8.74 -30.34
N VAL A 70 15.33 -7.68 -30.78
CA VAL A 70 15.63 -6.29 -30.37
C VAL A 70 15.31 -6.08 -28.88
N LEU A 71 14.19 -6.59 -28.38
CA LEU A 71 13.87 -6.58 -26.95
C LEU A 71 14.88 -7.40 -26.14
N GLY A 72 15.29 -8.56 -26.65
CA GLY A 72 16.38 -9.35 -26.07
C GLY A 72 17.73 -8.62 -26.08
N ASP A 73 18.04 -7.85 -27.11
CA ASP A 73 19.24 -7.02 -27.21
C ASP A 73 19.17 -5.79 -26.31
N ILE A 74 17.99 -5.17 -26.15
CA ILE A 74 17.75 -4.08 -25.20
C ILE A 74 17.91 -4.59 -23.77
N TRP A 75 17.36 -5.76 -23.45
CA TRP A 75 17.50 -6.41 -22.15
C TRP A 75 18.96 -6.78 -21.86
N ARG A 76 19.66 -7.40 -22.82
CA ARG A 76 21.10 -7.69 -22.71
C ARG A 76 21.94 -6.41 -22.62
N ALA A 77 21.57 -5.34 -23.32
CA ALA A 77 22.24 -4.04 -23.23
C ALA A 77 21.97 -3.35 -21.89
N TYR A 78 20.77 -3.49 -21.33
CA TYR A 78 20.41 -3.01 -20.00
C TYR A 78 21.24 -3.74 -18.93
N GLN A 79 21.27 -5.07 -18.97
CA GLN A 79 22.12 -5.88 -18.09
C GLN A 79 23.60 -5.50 -18.24
N LYS A 80 24.12 -5.36 -19.47
CA LYS A 80 25.50 -4.92 -19.72
C LYS A 80 25.80 -3.53 -19.17
N ARG A 81 24.90 -2.55 -19.30
CA ARG A 81 25.08 -1.20 -18.74
C ARG A 81 25.07 -1.22 -17.22
N ALA A 82 24.16 -1.99 -16.62
CA ALA A 82 24.01 -2.07 -15.19
C ALA A 82 25.23 -2.77 -14.54
N VAL A 83 25.72 -3.85 -15.15
CA VAL A 83 27.00 -4.52 -14.79
C VAL A 83 28.20 -3.57 -14.94
N ARG A 84 28.25 -2.79 -16.03
CA ARG A 84 29.34 -1.83 -16.25
C ARG A 84 29.38 -0.75 -15.17
N ARG A 85 28.23 -0.18 -14.77
CA ARG A 85 28.15 0.79 -13.66
C ARG A 85 28.62 0.20 -12.34
N GLY A 86 28.23 -1.03 -12.04
CA GLY A 86 28.68 -1.73 -10.82
C GLY A 86 30.20 -1.90 -10.78
N ARG A 87 30.83 -2.27 -11.90
CA ARG A 87 32.29 -2.40 -12.02
C ARG A 87 33.01 -1.05 -11.93
N GLU A 88 32.50 -0.02 -12.60
CA GLU A 88 33.02 1.35 -12.51
C GLU A 88 32.97 1.87 -11.06
N ALA A 89 31.89 1.57 -10.32
CA ALA A 89 31.75 1.92 -8.91
C ALA A 89 32.76 1.19 -8.02
N LEU A 90 32.98 -0.12 -8.21
CA LEU A 90 33.99 -0.88 -7.46
C LEU A 90 35.41 -0.29 -7.63
N ALA A 91 35.80 0.00 -8.88
CA ALA A 91 37.11 0.58 -9.17
C ALA A 91 37.26 2.03 -8.67
N ALA A 92 36.18 2.82 -8.70
CA ALA A 92 36.19 4.22 -8.25
C ALA A 92 36.20 4.38 -6.72
N CYS A 93 35.94 3.31 -5.98
CA CYS A 93 35.99 3.27 -4.52
C CYS A 93 37.28 2.64 -3.99
N GLU A 94 38.25 2.37 -4.87
CA GLU A 94 39.53 1.70 -4.55
C GLU A 94 39.35 0.32 -3.92
N LEU A 95 38.14 -0.26 -3.97
CA LEU A 95 37.86 -1.58 -3.43
C LEU A 95 38.56 -2.68 -4.21
N VAL A 96 38.72 -2.49 -5.52
CA VAL A 96 39.39 -3.42 -6.44
C VAL A 96 40.20 -2.59 -7.43
N SER A 97 41.38 -3.06 -7.85
CA SER A 97 42.16 -2.35 -8.87
C SER A 97 41.38 -2.27 -10.19
N LYS A 98 41.70 -1.29 -11.06
CA LYS A 98 41.01 -1.14 -12.35
C LYS A 98 41.15 -2.38 -13.25
N SER A 99 42.25 -3.11 -13.16
CA SER A 99 42.47 -4.37 -13.90
C SER A 99 41.70 -5.55 -13.29
N ASP A 100 41.55 -5.57 -11.97
CA ASP A 100 40.89 -6.68 -11.26
C ASP A 100 39.36 -6.56 -11.27
N ALA A 101 38.83 -5.33 -11.41
CA ALA A 101 37.39 -5.08 -11.56
C ALA A 101 36.79 -5.72 -12.83
N GLU A 102 37.61 -6.01 -13.85
CA GLU A 102 37.18 -6.74 -15.05
C GLU A 102 36.88 -8.21 -14.77
N HIS A 103 37.53 -8.79 -13.76
CA HIS A 103 37.39 -10.17 -13.33
C HIS A 103 36.25 -10.38 -12.30
N CYS A 104 35.63 -9.29 -11.82
CA CYS A 104 34.47 -9.38 -10.94
C CYS A 104 33.26 -10.00 -11.65
N LYS A 105 32.72 -11.08 -11.08
CA LYS A 105 31.42 -11.62 -11.51
C LYS A 105 30.31 -10.84 -10.80
N THR A 106 29.27 -10.51 -11.55
CA THR A 106 28.15 -9.70 -11.07
C THR A 106 26.84 -10.38 -11.39
N LYS A 107 25.99 -10.53 -10.39
CA LYS A 107 24.67 -11.16 -10.56
C LYS A 107 23.61 -10.20 -10.04
N LEU A 108 22.63 -9.89 -10.88
CA LEU A 108 21.45 -9.12 -10.47
C LEU A 108 20.35 -10.10 -10.09
N MET A 109 19.91 -10.07 -8.83
CA MET A 109 18.84 -10.89 -8.29
C MET A 109 17.73 -9.98 -7.74
N GLY A 110 16.85 -9.50 -8.62
CA GLY A 110 15.78 -8.58 -8.24
C GLY A 110 16.31 -7.24 -7.73
N ARG A 111 16.10 -6.94 -6.44
CA ARG A 111 16.59 -5.72 -5.76
C ARG A 111 18.00 -5.87 -5.16
N LEU A 112 18.59 -7.07 -5.25
CA LEU A 112 19.91 -7.38 -4.71
C LEU A 112 20.94 -7.45 -5.83
N TRP A 113 22.06 -6.75 -5.63
CA TRP A 113 23.25 -6.88 -6.44
C TRP A 113 24.27 -7.74 -5.74
N GLU A 114 24.74 -8.81 -6.37
CA GLU A 114 25.83 -9.63 -5.83
C GLU A 114 27.09 -9.44 -6.68
N PHE A 115 28.19 -9.12 -6.00
CA PHE A 115 29.51 -8.95 -6.60
C PHE A 115 30.46 -9.98 -5.99
N ILE A 116 31.14 -10.73 -6.86
CA ILE A 116 32.22 -11.63 -6.49
C ILE A 116 33.51 -10.98 -6.96
N CYS A 117 34.29 -10.45 -6.03
CA CYS A 117 35.50 -9.67 -6.29
C CYS A 117 36.76 -10.47 -5.95
N PRO A 118 37.80 -10.47 -6.81
CA PRO A 118 39.13 -10.93 -6.43
C PRO A 118 39.78 -9.88 -5.52
N TRP A 119 40.27 -10.31 -4.35
CA TRP A 119 41.04 -9.56 -3.35
C TRP A 119 40.79 -8.03 -3.26
N ALA A 120 40.07 -7.58 -2.23
CA ALA A 120 39.84 -6.15 -2.03
C ALA A 120 41.15 -5.41 -1.63
N ALA A 121 41.42 -4.23 -2.19
CA ALA A 121 42.70 -3.53 -2.02
C ALA A 121 42.92 -3.04 -0.58
N GLY A 122 43.49 -3.91 0.26
CA GLY A 122 43.85 -3.66 1.66
C GLY A 122 43.24 -4.74 2.55
N GLY A 123 44.09 -5.71 2.93
CA GLY A 123 43.69 -7.04 3.41
C GLY A 123 43.18 -7.13 4.84
N ASP A 124 42.09 -6.44 5.17
CA ASP A 124 41.30 -6.68 6.39
C ASP A 124 39.82 -6.34 6.15
N ASP A 125 38.91 -7.24 6.55
CA ASP A 125 37.46 -7.10 6.58
C ASP A 125 37.01 -5.74 7.11
N ALA A 126 37.61 -5.26 8.19
CA ALA A 126 37.24 -3.99 8.81
C ALA A 126 37.43 -2.80 7.86
N MET A 127 38.49 -2.80 7.07
CA MET A 127 38.82 -1.72 6.14
C MET A 127 37.88 -1.73 4.93
N VAL A 128 37.59 -2.93 4.40
CA VAL A 128 36.61 -3.15 3.32
C VAL A 128 35.22 -2.65 3.72
N LEU A 129 34.78 -2.98 4.95
CA LEU A 129 33.49 -2.52 5.48
C LEU A 129 33.41 -0.99 5.56
N VAL A 130 34.49 -0.32 6.01
CA VAL A 130 34.55 1.15 6.11
C VAL A 130 34.51 1.80 4.73
N LEU A 131 35.27 1.28 3.77
CA LEU A 131 35.27 1.78 2.38
C LEU A 131 33.91 1.62 1.71
N ILE A 132 33.26 0.46 1.86
CA ILE A 132 31.92 0.23 1.30
C ILE A 132 30.92 1.21 1.90
N ARG A 133 30.88 1.35 3.24
CA ARG A 133 30.00 2.29 3.93
C ARG A 133 30.17 3.73 3.44
N LYS A 134 31.41 4.17 3.25
CA LYS A 134 31.74 5.52 2.77
C LYS A 134 31.23 5.80 1.36
N HIS A 135 31.02 4.76 0.55
CA HIS A 135 30.69 4.89 -0.86
C HIS A 135 29.39 4.19 -1.30
N LEU A 136 28.53 3.78 -0.36
CA LEU A 136 27.21 3.14 -0.63
C LEU A 136 26.36 3.87 -1.68
N ALA A 137 26.35 5.20 -1.64
CA ALA A 137 25.62 6.02 -2.59
C ALA A 137 26.08 5.82 -4.06
N ARG A 138 27.37 5.53 -4.29
CA ARG A 138 27.91 5.28 -5.65
C ARG A 138 27.43 3.95 -6.23
N PHE A 139 27.11 2.99 -5.37
CA PHE A 139 26.48 1.73 -5.77
C PHE A 139 24.96 1.87 -5.95
N GLY A 140 24.40 3.06 -5.68
CA GLY A 140 22.95 3.26 -5.61
C GLY A 140 22.31 2.29 -4.62
N ALA A 141 23.01 2.00 -3.52
CA ALA A 141 22.62 1.03 -2.50
C ALA A 141 22.28 1.73 -1.18
N ARG A 142 21.28 1.20 -0.46
CA ARG A 142 20.89 1.65 0.88
C ARG A 142 21.71 0.95 1.96
N ASP A 143 21.97 -0.33 1.74
CA ASP A 143 22.68 -1.19 2.68
C ASP A 143 23.47 -2.25 1.93
N PHE A 144 24.32 -2.97 2.63
CA PHE A 144 25.11 -4.05 2.07
C PHE A 144 25.37 -5.15 3.09
N GLU A 145 25.57 -6.35 2.58
CA GLU A 145 25.90 -7.55 3.34
C GLU A 145 27.19 -8.12 2.76
N LEU A 146 28.14 -8.45 3.64
CA LEU A 146 29.30 -9.24 3.28
C LEU A 146 28.97 -10.68 3.66
N LEU A 147 28.87 -11.57 2.66
CA LEU A 147 28.36 -12.92 2.87
C LEU A 147 29.47 -13.87 3.32
N GLU A 148 30.58 -13.92 2.57
CA GLU A 148 31.72 -14.80 2.87
C GLU A 148 33.02 -14.20 2.30
N HIS A 149 34.10 -14.45 3.04
CA HIS A 149 35.47 -14.47 2.53
C HIS A 149 35.83 -15.93 2.28
N ASP A 150 36.06 -16.30 1.02
CA ASP A 150 36.54 -17.65 0.68
C ASP A 150 38.06 -17.69 0.91
N ASP A 151 38.49 -18.22 2.05
CA ASP A 151 39.89 -18.32 2.47
C ASP A 151 40.75 -19.15 1.50
N GLU A 152 40.16 -20.06 0.72
CA GLU A 152 40.89 -20.89 -0.26
C GLU A 152 41.12 -20.16 -1.60
N THR A 153 40.22 -19.24 -1.99
CA THR A 153 40.32 -18.51 -3.28
C THR A 153 40.58 -17.01 -3.16
N GLY A 154 40.57 -16.45 -1.95
CA GLY A 154 40.82 -15.02 -1.67
C GLY A 154 39.75 -14.08 -2.25
N ARG A 155 38.50 -14.55 -2.34
CA ARG A 155 37.40 -13.83 -2.99
C ARG A 155 36.37 -13.34 -1.99
N TRP A 156 35.83 -12.16 -2.29
CA TRP A 156 34.83 -11.48 -1.48
C TRP A 156 33.48 -11.57 -2.18
N VAL A 157 32.46 -12.01 -1.46
CA VAL A 157 31.06 -11.96 -1.94
C VAL A 157 30.33 -10.84 -1.22
N ILE A 158 30.09 -9.75 -1.94
CA ILE A 158 29.43 -8.55 -1.41
C ILE A 158 28.06 -8.42 -2.07
N ARG A 159 27.02 -8.30 -1.24
CA ARG A 159 25.65 -8.09 -1.69
C ARG A 159 25.19 -6.68 -1.33
N PHE A 160 24.71 -5.92 -2.30
CA PHE A 160 24.17 -4.58 -2.10
C PHE A 160 22.65 -4.59 -2.24
N LEU A 161 21.98 -3.98 -1.27
CA LEU A 161 20.55 -3.67 -1.34
C LEU A 161 20.38 -2.36 -2.10
N LYS A 162 19.85 -2.41 -3.32
CA LYS A 162 19.63 -1.20 -4.13
C LYS A 162 18.73 -0.21 -3.37
N GLN A 163 19.02 1.09 -3.46
CA GLN A 163 18.09 2.13 -3.03
C GLN A 163 16.74 1.86 -3.69
N PRO A 164 15.63 1.94 -2.91
CA PRO A 164 14.30 1.85 -3.51
C PRO A 164 14.25 2.93 -4.59
N ASP A 165 13.89 2.49 -5.79
CA ASP A 165 13.63 3.38 -6.91
C ASP A 165 12.71 4.51 -6.42
N MET A 166 13.14 5.78 -6.52
CA MET A 166 12.29 6.90 -6.11
C MET A 166 11.03 6.99 -6.97
N GLU A 167 11.04 6.36 -8.15
CA GLU A 167 9.89 6.19 -9.01
C GLU A 167 9.02 4.99 -8.60
N ALA A 168 9.47 4.14 -7.67
CA ALA A 168 8.68 3.02 -7.18
C ALA A 168 7.35 3.51 -6.61
N PRO A 169 6.23 2.80 -6.86
CA PRO A 169 4.92 3.18 -6.35
C PRO A 169 4.92 3.48 -4.85
N ILE A 170 5.58 2.65 -4.04
CA ILE A 170 5.68 2.82 -2.59
C ILE A 170 6.37 4.12 -2.12
N ARG A 171 7.12 4.79 -3.01
CA ARG A 171 7.82 6.07 -2.74
C ARG A 171 7.04 7.29 -3.23
N GLN A 172 5.98 7.10 -4.02
CA GLN A 172 5.16 8.19 -4.54
C GLN A 172 4.12 8.63 -3.50
N ASN A 173 3.81 9.92 -3.44
CA ASN A 173 2.72 10.43 -2.60
C ASN A 173 1.41 10.44 -3.40
N TYR A 174 0.43 9.68 -2.96
CA TYR A 174 -0.87 9.58 -3.60
C TYR A 174 -1.88 10.47 -2.90
N MET A 175 -1.95 11.72 -3.35
CA MET A 175 -2.91 12.70 -2.86
C MET A 175 -4.26 12.52 -3.55
N LEU A 176 -5.33 12.43 -2.77
CA LEU A 176 -6.69 12.32 -3.28
C LEU A 176 -7.39 13.67 -3.24
N ALA A 177 -8.16 13.98 -4.28
CA ALA A 177 -9.02 15.17 -4.35
C ALA A 177 -10.38 14.96 -3.65
N ASP A 178 -10.71 13.71 -3.35
CA ASP A 178 -11.93 13.30 -2.65
C ASP A 178 -11.73 11.93 -1.98
N PHE A 179 -12.64 11.54 -1.10
CA PHE A 179 -12.57 10.23 -0.44
C PHE A 179 -12.87 9.09 -1.41
N PRO A 180 -12.17 7.95 -1.29
CA PRO A 180 -12.56 6.72 -1.97
C PRO A 180 -14.01 6.35 -1.64
N LYS A 181 -14.74 5.84 -2.64
CA LYS A 181 -16.12 5.41 -2.42
C LYS A 181 -16.14 4.11 -1.63
N PHE A 182 -16.94 4.07 -0.56
CA PHE A 182 -17.32 2.81 0.10
C PHE A 182 -18.25 2.01 -0.82
N SER A 183 -17.78 0.85 -1.28
CA SER A 183 -18.49 -0.03 -2.19
C SER A 183 -19.38 -0.99 -1.41
N LEU A 184 -20.66 -1.08 -1.79
CA LEU A 184 -21.62 -1.97 -1.14
C LEU A 184 -21.56 -3.41 -1.66
N ASP A 185 -21.05 -3.61 -2.88
CA ASP A 185 -20.96 -4.93 -3.50
C ASP A 185 -20.06 -5.87 -2.71
N ASP A 186 -18.94 -5.34 -2.22
CA ASP A 186 -17.93 -6.06 -1.45
C ASP A 186 -17.72 -5.49 -0.04
N CYS A 187 -18.50 -4.47 0.35
CA CYS A 187 -18.35 -3.77 1.64
C CYS A 187 -16.90 -3.33 1.86
N GLY A 188 -16.26 -2.76 0.83
CA GLY A 188 -14.85 -2.40 0.86
C GLY A 188 -14.52 -1.04 0.24
N LEU A 189 -13.30 -0.57 0.48
CA LEU A 189 -12.78 0.72 0.01
C LEU A 189 -11.28 0.67 -0.27
N ASP A 190 -10.81 1.47 -1.22
CA ASP A 190 -9.39 1.58 -1.54
C ASP A 190 -8.70 2.49 -0.51
N TYR A 191 -7.56 2.10 0.06
CA TYR A 191 -6.86 2.92 1.06
C TYR A 191 -5.38 3.17 0.76
N GLY A 192 -4.79 2.47 -0.21
CA GLY A 192 -3.39 2.65 -0.56
C GLY A 192 -2.96 1.90 -1.80
N ILE A 193 -1.65 1.92 -2.06
CA ILE A 193 -1.00 1.26 -3.19
C ILE A 193 0.20 0.45 -2.68
N ASP A 194 0.40 -0.75 -3.22
CA ASP A 194 1.49 -1.64 -2.82
C ASP A 194 2.82 -1.36 -3.54
N ASP A 195 3.84 -2.19 -3.28
CA ASP A 195 5.16 -2.13 -3.92
C ASP A 195 5.14 -2.23 -5.46
N PHE A 196 4.08 -2.79 -6.03
CA PHE A 196 3.93 -3.07 -7.45
C PHE A 196 3.01 -2.07 -8.17
N GLY A 197 2.37 -1.17 -7.41
CA GLY A 197 1.44 -0.19 -7.97
C GLY A 197 -0.01 -0.68 -7.99
N TYR A 198 -0.32 -1.83 -7.38
CA TYR A 198 -1.68 -2.31 -7.25
C TYR A 198 -2.39 -1.61 -6.11
N LYS A 199 -3.69 -1.35 -6.30
CA LYS A 199 -4.55 -0.79 -5.27
C LYS A 199 -4.74 -1.78 -4.15
N HIS A 200 -4.57 -1.30 -2.93
CA HIS A 200 -4.84 -2.04 -1.72
C HIS A 200 -6.21 -1.66 -1.17
N ARG A 201 -7.05 -2.67 -0.91
CA ARG A 201 -8.45 -2.50 -0.52
C ARG A 201 -8.69 -3.05 0.87
N LEU A 202 -9.49 -2.34 1.65
CA LEU A 202 -9.98 -2.78 2.95
C LEU A 202 -11.37 -3.36 2.75
N ILE A 203 -11.54 -4.66 3.04
CA ILE A 203 -12.83 -5.35 3.00
C ILE A 203 -13.32 -5.53 4.43
N LEU A 204 -14.38 -4.80 4.81
CA LEU A 204 -14.84 -4.77 6.21
C LEU A 204 -15.54 -6.09 6.59
N ARG A 205 -16.20 -6.75 5.63
CA ARG A 205 -16.94 -8.01 5.85
C ARG A 205 -16.10 -9.12 6.48
N SER A 206 -14.82 -9.17 6.16
CA SER A 206 -13.93 -10.24 6.62
C SER A 206 -13.29 -9.94 7.98
N GLN A 207 -13.45 -8.72 8.52
CA GLN A 207 -12.52 -8.16 9.48
C GLN A 207 -13.22 -7.56 10.71
N PRO A 208 -12.79 -7.93 11.94
CA PRO A 208 -13.30 -7.29 13.16
C PRO A 208 -12.75 -5.88 13.38
N GLY A 209 -11.63 -5.55 12.73
CA GLY A 209 -11.00 -4.24 12.90
C GLY A 209 -9.61 -4.13 12.29
N MET A 210 -9.02 -2.95 12.46
CA MET A 210 -7.66 -2.60 12.10
C MET A 210 -6.92 -2.03 13.31
N LEU A 211 -5.73 -2.54 13.58
CA LEU A 211 -4.78 -1.98 14.53
C LEU A 211 -3.69 -1.21 13.77
N ALA A 212 -3.60 0.10 13.97
CA ALA A 212 -2.57 0.94 13.36
C ALA A 212 -1.57 1.46 14.41
N GLY A 213 -0.30 1.12 14.27
CA GLY A 213 0.78 1.57 15.14
C GLY A 213 1.89 2.27 14.38
N GLY A 214 2.50 3.29 14.97
CA GLY A 214 3.65 3.97 14.36
C GLY A 214 4.07 5.23 15.09
N MET A 215 5.26 5.72 14.82
CA MET A 215 5.74 6.96 15.44
C MET A 215 4.90 8.18 15.02
N PRO A 216 4.95 9.29 15.80
CA PRO A 216 4.39 10.56 15.38
C PRO A 216 4.87 10.94 13.97
N SER A 217 3.99 11.58 13.19
CA SER A 217 4.27 12.04 11.81
C SER A 217 4.64 10.93 10.79
N SER A 218 4.44 9.66 11.13
CA SER A 218 4.65 8.53 10.20
C SER A 218 3.55 8.39 9.14
N GLY A 219 2.46 9.16 9.25
CA GLY A 219 1.30 9.10 8.35
C GLY A 219 0.14 8.24 8.87
N LYS A 220 0.23 7.69 10.10
CA LYS A 220 -0.82 6.90 10.75
C LYS A 220 -2.20 7.56 10.70
N THR A 221 -2.32 8.77 11.24
CA THR A 221 -3.61 9.47 11.32
C THR A 221 -4.11 9.90 9.96
N SER A 222 -3.24 10.38 9.08
CA SER A 222 -3.62 10.75 7.72
C SER A 222 -4.10 9.56 6.88
N GLY A 223 -3.51 8.38 7.05
CA GLY A 223 -3.98 7.15 6.42
C GLY A 223 -5.35 6.71 6.96
N ALA A 224 -5.56 6.81 8.27
CA ALA A 224 -6.85 6.49 8.89
C ALA A 224 -7.97 7.46 8.45
N GLN A 225 -7.67 8.74 8.26
CA GLN A 225 -8.62 9.74 7.75
C GLN A 225 -9.19 9.36 6.37
N VAL A 226 -8.42 8.68 5.50
CA VAL A 226 -8.92 8.19 4.21
C VAL A 226 -10.03 7.17 4.40
N ILE A 227 -9.80 6.18 5.26
CA ILE A 227 -10.76 5.11 5.56
C ILE A 227 -12.01 5.72 6.21
N VAL A 228 -11.81 6.55 7.23
CA VAL A 228 -12.91 7.16 8.00
C VAL A 228 -13.74 8.11 7.13
N GLY A 229 -13.12 8.96 6.31
CA GLY A 229 -13.86 9.85 5.43
C GLY A 229 -14.64 9.12 4.35
N SER A 230 -14.12 8.00 3.84
CA SER A 230 -14.85 7.12 2.91
C SER A 230 -16.14 6.55 3.54
N LEU A 231 -16.09 6.20 4.83
CA LEU A 231 -17.23 5.71 5.58
C LEU A 231 -18.21 6.85 5.93
N LEU A 232 -17.71 7.99 6.41
CA LEU A 232 -18.53 9.17 6.70
C LEU A 232 -19.28 9.71 5.48
N ALA A 233 -18.72 9.55 4.28
CA ALA A 233 -19.35 9.94 3.03
C ALA A 233 -20.48 8.98 2.57
N SER A 234 -20.68 7.86 3.27
CA SER A 234 -21.67 6.85 2.93
C SER A 234 -22.80 6.82 3.96
N PRO A 235 -24.08 6.91 3.55
CA PRO A 235 -25.21 6.79 4.48
C PRO A 235 -25.37 5.37 5.07
N ASN A 236 -24.66 4.38 4.51
CA ASN A 236 -24.69 2.99 4.94
C ASN A 236 -23.59 2.65 5.97
N ALA A 237 -22.92 3.67 6.50
CA ALA A 237 -21.95 3.54 7.57
C ALA A 237 -22.18 4.61 8.64
N GLU A 238 -22.05 4.23 9.90
CA GLU A 238 -22.14 5.12 11.05
C GLU A 238 -20.78 5.10 11.76
N VAL A 239 -20.18 6.28 11.97
CA VAL A 239 -18.83 6.40 12.53
C VAL A 239 -18.87 7.07 13.90
N HIS A 240 -18.20 6.45 14.86
CA HIS A 240 -17.97 6.99 16.20
C HIS A 240 -16.47 7.19 16.41
N ILE A 241 -16.07 8.35 16.92
CA ILE A 241 -14.65 8.72 17.07
C ILE A 241 -14.36 9.08 18.52
N ILE A 242 -13.33 8.44 19.07
CA ILE A 242 -12.71 8.77 20.35
C ILE A 242 -11.29 9.26 20.06
N ASP A 243 -11.07 10.56 20.21
CA ASP A 243 -9.75 11.19 20.08
C ASP A 243 -9.06 11.30 21.44
N GLY A 244 -8.22 10.31 21.78
CA GLY A 244 -7.48 10.26 23.04
C GLY A 244 -6.42 11.33 23.22
N LYS A 245 -6.03 12.03 22.14
CA LYS A 245 -5.00 13.09 22.18
C LYS A 245 -5.59 14.46 22.54
N GLY A 246 -6.89 14.66 22.31
CA GLY A 246 -7.55 15.97 22.43
C GLY A 246 -7.05 16.97 21.38
N GLY A 247 -6.66 16.48 20.21
CA GLY A 247 -6.06 17.26 19.13
C GLY A 247 -7.07 17.75 18.11
N ALA A 248 -6.59 18.49 17.11
CA ALA A 248 -7.42 18.93 15.99
C ALA A 248 -7.50 17.89 14.85
N ASP A 249 -6.78 16.77 14.96
CA ASP A 249 -6.58 15.78 13.89
C ASP A 249 -7.91 15.19 13.36
N TRP A 250 -8.94 15.11 14.22
CA TRP A 250 -10.27 14.60 13.89
C TRP A 250 -11.38 15.66 13.87
N SER A 251 -11.03 16.94 14.08
CA SER A 251 -12.01 18.03 14.21
C SER A 251 -12.95 18.17 13.00
N TRP A 252 -12.45 17.89 11.80
CA TRP A 252 -13.20 17.91 10.55
C TRP A 252 -14.36 16.90 10.52
N ALA A 253 -14.27 15.80 11.27
CA ALA A 253 -15.29 14.76 11.31
C ALA A 253 -16.35 15.00 12.39
N LYS A 254 -16.19 16.02 13.25
CA LYS A 254 -17.03 16.24 14.44
C LYS A 254 -18.53 16.36 14.13
N ARG A 255 -18.89 16.95 12.99
CA ARG A 255 -20.30 17.14 12.58
C ARG A 255 -20.89 15.92 11.88
N SER A 256 -20.07 15.20 11.12
CA SER A 256 -20.50 14.05 10.33
C SER A 256 -20.50 12.74 11.13
N ALA A 257 -19.63 12.62 12.13
CA ALA A 257 -19.60 11.45 13.01
C ALA A 257 -20.84 11.42 13.91
N LYS A 258 -21.41 10.23 14.13
CA LYS A 258 -22.55 10.04 15.03
C LYS A 258 -22.19 10.41 16.47
N THR A 259 -20.98 10.06 16.88
CA THR A 259 -20.46 10.40 18.19
C THR A 259 -19.02 10.85 18.05
N PHE A 260 -18.68 11.96 18.70
CA PHE A 260 -17.33 12.49 18.73
C PHE A 260 -16.95 12.84 20.17
N ILE A 261 -16.01 12.07 20.74
CA ILE A 261 -15.47 12.29 22.08
C ILE A 261 -14.02 12.73 21.93
N SER A 262 -13.67 13.88 22.50
CA SER A 262 -12.31 14.42 22.44
C SER A 262 -11.72 14.59 23.84
N GLY A 263 -10.46 14.18 23.98
CA GLY A 263 -9.71 14.26 25.23
C GLY A 263 -10.04 13.15 26.24
N THR A 264 -9.34 13.17 27.37
CA THR A 264 -9.36 12.10 28.38
C THR A 264 -10.32 12.34 29.55
N GLY A 265 -11.03 13.47 29.59
CA GLY A 265 -11.96 13.82 30.68
C GLY A 265 -13.31 13.08 30.66
N GLY A 266 -13.53 12.21 29.68
CA GLY A 266 -14.84 11.64 29.37
C GLY A 266 -14.96 10.13 29.57
N LEU A 267 -14.24 9.49 30.50
CA LEU A 267 -14.28 8.01 30.65
C LEU A 267 -15.70 7.44 30.75
N ASN A 268 -16.63 8.14 31.44
CA ASN A 268 -18.04 7.73 31.49
C ASN A 268 -18.75 7.86 30.13
N GLN A 269 -18.44 8.89 29.34
CA GLN A 269 -18.99 9.04 27.98
C GLN A 269 -18.49 7.92 27.07
N VAL A 270 -17.20 7.56 27.21
CA VAL A 270 -16.61 6.43 26.49
C VAL A 270 -17.29 5.11 26.89
N ILE A 271 -17.50 4.89 28.19
CA ILE A 271 -18.21 3.69 28.67
C ILE A 271 -19.62 3.63 28.08
N ASN A 272 -20.40 4.72 28.19
CA ASN A 272 -21.76 4.75 27.66
C ASN A 272 -21.80 4.43 26.16
N LEU A 273 -20.93 5.08 25.37
CA LEU A 273 -20.84 4.78 23.93
C LEU A 273 -20.51 3.30 23.66
N LEU A 274 -19.53 2.74 24.38
CA LEU A 274 -19.15 1.34 24.20
C LEU A 274 -20.26 0.38 24.64
N GLU A 275 -21.01 0.71 25.69
CA GLU A 275 -22.17 -0.07 26.14
C GLU A 275 -23.32 0.00 25.13
N ASP A 276 -23.57 1.17 24.53
CA ASP A 276 -24.55 1.34 23.46
C ASP A 276 -24.16 0.51 22.22
N LEU A 277 -22.88 0.51 21.83
CA LEU A 277 -22.38 -0.29 20.71
C LEU A 277 -22.47 -1.81 20.98
N VAL A 278 -22.22 -2.25 22.22
CA VAL A 278 -22.40 -3.65 22.61
C VAL A 278 -23.87 -4.04 22.57
N GLN A 279 -24.77 -3.20 23.07
CA GLN A 279 -26.21 -3.44 23.02
C GLN A 279 -26.71 -3.53 21.58
N GLU A 280 -26.27 -2.64 20.68
CA GLU A 280 -26.63 -2.67 19.27
C GLU A 280 -26.07 -3.93 18.56
N MET A 281 -24.84 -4.34 18.90
CA MET A 281 -24.27 -5.62 18.43
C MET A 281 -25.16 -6.81 18.84
N GLU A 282 -25.59 -6.86 20.09
CA GLU A 282 -26.45 -7.93 20.62
C GLU A 282 -27.84 -7.90 19.99
N HIS A 283 -28.43 -6.72 19.89
CA HIS A 283 -29.71 -6.52 19.22
C HIS A 283 -29.69 -7.01 17.77
N ARG A 284 -28.63 -6.70 17.01
CA ARG A 284 -28.47 -7.23 15.65
C ARG A 284 -28.35 -8.75 15.66
N GLN A 285 -27.49 -9.31 16.50
CA GLN A 285 -27.32 -10.77 16.59
C GLN A 285 -28.63 -11.52 16.87
N GLU A 286 -29.54 -10.91 17.64
CA GLU A 286 -30.85 -11.50 17.96
C GLU A 286 -31.90 -11.28 16.87
N THR A 287 -31.87 -10.14 16.18
CA THR A 287 -32.96 -9.70 15.28
C THR A 287 -32.68 -9.82 13.79
N MET A 288 -31.44 -10.12 13.36
CA MET A 288 -31.09 -10.22 11.94
C MET A 288 -32.00 -11.18 11.16
N LEU A 289 -32.30 -12.36 11.73
CA LEU A 289 -33.14 -13.36 11.07
C LEU A 289 -34.58 -12.89 10.90
N GLU A 290 -35.14 -12.22 11.91
CA GLU A 290 -36.51 -11.70 11.88
C GLU A 290 -36.65 -10.50 10.95
N ARG A 291 -35.69 -9.55 11.02
CA ARG A 291 -35.75 -8.28 10.29
C ARG A 291 -35.34 -8.40 8.82
N TYR A 292 -34.35 -9.23 8.52
CA TYR A 292 -33.72 -9.33 7.19
C TYR A 292 -33.78 -10.73 6.59
N GLY A 293 -34.29 -11.74 7.30
CA GLY A 293 -34.38 -13.11 6.80
C GLY A 293 -33.04 -13.85 6.71
N VAL A 294 -31.97 -13.28 7.28
CA VAL A 294 -30.60 -13.83 7.24
C VAL A 294 -29.99 -13.86 8.64
N PRO A 295 -29.11 -14.81 8.96
CA PRO A 295 -28.61 -15.00 10.33
C PRO A 295 -27.50 -14.01 10.73
N ALA A 296 -26.81 -13.38 9.79
CA ALA A 296 -25.70 -12.48 10.08
C ALA A 296 -25.79 -11.18 9.27
N PHE A 297 -25.23 -10.09 9.82
CA PHE A 297 -25.23 -8.76 9.21
C PHE A 297 -24.68 -8.77 7.78
N TRP A 298 -23.59 -9.51 7.55
CA TRP A 298 -22.91 -9.54 6.26
C TRP A 298 -23.57 -10.44 5.21
N ASP A 299 -24.64 -11.15 5.56
CA ASP A 299 -25.44 -11.91 4.58
C ASP A 299 -26.44 -11.01 3.84
N THR A 300 -26.53 -9.73 4.24
CA THR A 300 -27.26 -8.67 3.54
C THR A 300 -26.33 -7.52 3.14
N ILE A 301 -26.85 -6.57 2.37
CA ILE A 301 -26.18 -5.33 2.01
C ILE A 301 -26.51 -4.29 3.08
N PRO A 302 -25.51 -3.58 3.66
CA PRO A 302 -25.77 -2.49 4.61
C PRO A 302 -26.63 -1.38 3.99
N ASP A 303 -27.56 -0.87 4.79
CA ASP A 303 -28.45 0.23 4.41
C ASP A 303 -28.56 1.26 5.56
N PRO A 304 -29.17 2.44 5.35
CA PRO A 304 -29.19 3.49 6.37
C PRO A 304 -29.95 3.12 7.66
N THR A 305 -30.81 2.10 7.63
CA THR A 305 -31.54 1.59 8.82
C THR A 305 -30.74 0.54 9.60
N CYS A 306 -29.72 -0.05 8.99
CA CYS A 306 -28.76 -0.94 9.64
C CYS A 306 -27.36 -0.73 9.02
N PRO A 307 -26.71 0.40 9.33
CA PRO A 307 -25.42 0.75 8.74
C PRO A 307 -24.28 -0.06 9.37
N VAL A 308 -23.15 -0.13 8.67
CA VAL A 308 -21.88 -0.62 9.25
C VAL A 308 -21.47 0.33 10.38
N LEU A 309 -21.17 -0.20 11.56
CA LEU A 309 -20.69 0.61 12.69
C LEU A 309 -19.17 0.63 12.68
N CYS A 310 -18.57 1.82 12.58
CA CYS A 310 -17.13 2.01 12.66
C CYS A 310 -16.77 2.78 13.93
N LEU A 311 -16.01 2.15 14.82
CA LEU A 311 -15.48 2.78 16.02
C LEU A 311 -13.99 3.08 15.85
N VAL A 312 -13.63 4.36 15.86
CA VAL A 312 -12.25 4.83 15.81
C VAL A 312 -11.80 5.23 17.21
N ILE A 313 -10.70 4.67 17.68
CA ILE A 313 -10.05 5.06 18.94
C ILE A 313 -8.62 5.47 18.63
N ASP A 314 -8.38 6.77 18.53
CA ASP A 314 -7.01 7.30 18.40
C ASP A 314 -6.33 7.41 19.76
N GLU A 315 -5.05 7.07 19.78
CA GLU A 315 -4.27 6.84 21.00
C GLU A 315 -4.96 5.89 21.99
N CYS A 316 -5.43 4.74 21.50
CA CYS A 316 -6.20 3.77 22.26
C CYS A 316 -5.51 3.27 23.55
N GLN A 317 -4.17 3.30 23.61
CA GLN A 317 -3.43 2.93 24.82
C GLN A 317 -3.78 3.80 26.03
N THR A 318 -4.24 5.04 25.82
CA THR A 318 -4.68 5.93 26.91
C THR A 318 -5.94 5.42 27.63
N LEU A 319 -6.71 4.55 26.97
CA LEU A 319 -7.93 3.94 27.51
C LEU A 319 -7.68 2.53 28.10
N PHE A 320 -6.46 2.00 27.94
CA PHE A 320 -6.07 0.69 28.44
C PHE A 320 -5.02 0.77 29.56
N ASP A 321 -4.32 1.89 29.69
CA ASP A 321 -3.29 2.08 30.70
C ASP A 321 -3.88 2.47 32.07
N THR A 322 -3.86 1.54 33.01
CA THR A 322 -4.32 1.74 34.40
C THR A 322 -3.23 2.30 35.32
N ARG A 323 -2.00 2.45 34.83
CA ARG A 323 -0.87 2.91 35.65
C ARG A 323 -1.02 4.39 36.00
N GLY A 324 -0.90 4.72 37.29
CA GLY A 324 -1.04 6.09 37.77
C GLY A 324 -2.48 6.61 37.83
N ALA A 325 -3.48 5.84 37.38
CA ALA A 325 -4.89 6.21 37.48
C ALA A 325 -5.42 6.09 38.92
N SER A 326 -6.45 6.90 39.24
CA SER A 326 -7.17 6.81 40.52
C SER A 326 -7.88 5.45 40.65
N LYS A 327 -8.28 5.04 41.88
CA LYS A 327 -9.00 3.78 42.07
C LYS A 327 -10.32 3.74 41.29
N GLU A 328 -11.00 4.88 41.19
CA GLU A 328 -12.24 5.00 40.41
C GLU A 328 -11.97 4.87 38.91
N ASP A 329 -10.96 5.59 38.40
CA ASP A 329 -10.63 5.55 36.97
C ASP A 329 -10.09 4.18 36.54
N LYS A 330 -9.38 3.47 37.41
CA LYS A 330 -8.96 2.09 37.14
C LYS A 330 -10.13 1.17 36.81
N GLY A 331 -11.20 1.21 37.61
CA GLY A 331 -12.40 0.40 37.34
C GLY A 331 -13.06 0.78 36.02
N LYS A 332 -13.07 2.06 35.67
CA LYS A 332 -13.57 2.54 34.38
C LYS A 332 -12.73 2.06 33.20
N LEU A 333 -11.40 2.14 33.30
CA LEU A 333 -10.47 1.69 32.25
C LEU A 333 -10.52 0.16 32.05
N GLU A 334 -10.67 -0.61 33.15
CA GLU A 334 -10.90 -2.05 33.08
C GLU A 334 -12.23 -2.38 32.37
N ARG A 335 -13.31 -1.63 32.67
CA ARG A 335 -14.60 -1.76 31.98
C ARG A 335 -14.48 -1.43 30.49
N ILE A 336 -13.81 -0.34 30.13
CA ILE A 336 -13.53 0.05 28.75
C ILE A 336 -12.77 -1.07 28.02
N THR A 337 -11.71 -1.58 28.64
CA THR A 337 -10.91 -2.68 28.09
C THR A 337 -11.76 -3.92 27.83
N ALA A 338 -12.65 -4.27 28.76
CA ALA A 338 -13.55 -5.41 28.61
C ALA A 338 -14.55 -5.21 27.46
N LEU A 339 -15.17 -4.03 27.35
CA LEU A 339 -16.13 -3.70 26.29
C LEU A 339 -15.47 -3.71 24.91
N VAL A 340 -14.30 -3.09 24.75
CA VAL A 340 -13.55 -3.12 23.48
C VAL A 340 -13.16 -4.56 23.13
N ALA A 341 -12.69 -5.35 24.10
CA ALA A 341 -12.37 -6.76 23.86
C ALA A 341 -13.59 -7.59 23.41
N ASP A 342 -14.79 -7.29 23.91
CA ASP A 342 -16.02 -7.96 23.51
C ASP A 342 -16.42 -7.58 22.07
N LEU A 343 -16.39 -6.28 21.75
CA LEU A 343 -16.66 -5.77 20.42
C LEU A 343 -15.71 -6.35 19.37
N VAL A 344 -14.40 -6.45 19.65
CA VAL A 344 -13.46 -7.08 18.69
C VAL A 344 -13.78 -8.57 18.50
N LYS A 345 -14.17 -9.29 19.56
CA LYS A 345 -14.41 -10.74 19.48
C LYS A 345 -15.73 -11.10 18.77
N ARG A 346 -16.80 -10.36 19.04
CA ARG A 346 -18.18 -10.69 18.59
C ARG A 346 -18.68 -9.75 17.49
N GLY A 347 -18.17 -8.53 17.44
CA GLY A 347 -18.72 -7.42 16.64
C GLY A 347 -18.69 -7.63 15.14
N ARG A 348 -17.72 -8.41 14.61
CA ARG A 348 -17.65 -8.73 13.18
C ARG A 348 -18.98 -9.23 12.65
N SER A 349 -19.63 -10.18 13.31
CA SER A 349 -20.89 -10.78 12.85
C SER A 349 -22.08 -9.80 12.81
N ALA A 350 -22.01 -8.71 13.57
CA ALA A 350 -23.03 -7.67 13.69
C ALA A 350 -22.72 -6.42 12.85
N GLY A 351 -21.65 -6.44 12.03
CA GLY A 351 -21.26 -5.29 11.22
C GLY A 351 -20.52 -4.20 11.99
N VAL A 352 -19.86 -4.54 13.10
CA VAL A 352 -19.02 -3.62 13.88
C VAL A 352 -17.55 -3.78 13.47
N PHE A 353 -16.92 -2.67 13.08
CA PHE A 353 -15.52 -2.58 12.69
C PHE A 353 -14.77 -1.60 13.59
N LEU A 354 -13.65 -2.02 14.19
CA LEU A 354 -12.88 -1.19 15.12
C LEU A 354 -11.57 -0.73 14.49
N MET A 355 -11.29 0.56 14.52
CA MET A 355 -9.99 1.13 14.19
C MET A 355 -9.28 1.59 15.47
N LEU A 356 -8.30 0.81 15.91
CA LEU A 356 -7.49 1.14 17.09
C LEU A 356 -6.15 1.71 16.64
N MET A 357 -5.77 2.87 17.14
CA MET A 357 -4.55 3.55 16.71
C MET A 357 -3.68 3.92 17.90
N THR A 358 -2.35 3.74 17.78
CA THR A 358 -1.40 4.08 18.85
C THR A 358 -0.09 4.66 18.33
N GLN A 359 0.44 5.67 19.01
CA GLN A 359 1.82 6.16 18.81
C GLN A 359 2.87 5.46 19.67
N LYS A 360 2.44 4.71 20.70
CA LYS A 360 3.29 3.90 21.57
C LYS A 360 3.08 2.42 21.24
N PRO A 361 3.69 1.91 20.16
CA PRO A 361 3.63 0.50 19.84
C PRO A 361 4.52 -0.29 20.81
N THR A 362 4.10 -0.44 22.06
CA THR A 362 4.74 -1.32 23.04
C THR A 362 3.84 -2.51 23.32
N ALA A 363 4.42 -3.66 23.67
CA ALA A 363 3.66 -4.89 23.86
C ALA A 363 2.60 -4.80 24.98
N ASP A 364 2.79 -3.87 25.92
CA ASP A 364 1.89 -3.58 27.04
C ASP A 364 0.87 -2.47 26.76
N ALA A 365 1.00 -1.72 25.65
CA ALA A 365 0.08 -0.63 25.32
C ALA A 365 -1.30 -1.14 24.85
N ILE A 366 -1.36 -2.34 24.28
CA ILE A 366 -2.59 -2.94 23.77
C ILE A 366 -2.75 -4.34 24.36
N PRO A 367 -3.81 -4.58 25.15
CA PRO A 367 -4.07 -5.90 25.72
C PRO A 367 -4.11 -7.01 24.66
N THR A 368 -3.45 -8.13 24.95
CA THR A 368 -3.40 -9.32 24.07
C THR A 368 -4.78 -9.77 23.61
N ALA A 369 -5.78 -9.74 24.50
CA ALA A 369 -7.16 -10.11 24.19
C ALA A 369 -7.81 -9.25 23.09
N ILE A 370 -7.34 -8.02 22.90
CA ILE A 370 -7.77 -7.11 21.83
C ILE A 370 -6.89 -7.36 20.59
N ARG A 371 -5.56 -7.28 20.75
CA ARG A 371 -4.60 -7.40 19.64
C ARG A 371 -4.76 -8.69 18.85
N ASP A 372 -4.93 -9.82 19.53
CA ASP A 372 -4.96 -11.14 18.88
C ASP A 372 -6.27 -11.42 18.14
N ASN A 373 -7.34 -10.67 18.44
CA ASN A 373 -8.62 -10.77 17.72
C ASN A 373 -8.75 -9.74 16.59
N ILE A 374 -7.78 -8.85 16.39
CA ILE A 374 -7.76 -7.91 15.25
C ILE A 374 -7.05 -8.57 14.06
N GLY A 375 -7.77 -8.67 12.94
CA GLY A 375 -7.28 -9.31 11.71
C GLY A 375 -6.31 -8.43 10.91
N ILE A 376 -6.59 -7.13 10.76
CA ILE A 376 -5.68 -6.23 10.03
C ILE A 376 -4.77 -5.47 10.98
N ARG A 377 -3.47 -5.52 10.72
CA ARG A 377 -2.48 -4.75 11.50
C ARG A 377 -1.59 -3.94 10.57
N ALA A 378 -1.64 -2.62 10.69
CA ALA A 378 -0.84 -1.68 9.92
C ALA A 378 0.24 -1.07 10.81
N CYS A 379 1.50 -1.40 10.54
CA CYS A 379 2.64 -0.78 11.22
C CYS A 379 3.29 0.24 10.31
N PHE A 380 3.02 1.51 10.59
CA PHE A 380 3.74 2.63 10.01
C PHE A 380 5.17 2.66 10.56
N ARG A 381 5.99 3.60 10.07
CA ARG A 381 7.38 3.73 10.52
C ARG A 381 7.51 3.70 12.05
N VAL A 382 8.35 2.78 12.54
CA VAL A 382 8.76 2.67 13.94
C VAL A 382 10.29 2.73 14.06
N ALA A 383 10.80 2.99 15.26
CA ALA A 383 12.24 3.11 15.49
C ALA A 383 12.95 1.75 15.65
N THR A 384 12.25 0.74 16.19
CA THR A 384 12.88 -0.52 16.60
C THR A 384 12.06 -1.74 16.16
N ARG A 385 12.72 -2.91 16.16
CA ARG A 385 12.09 -4.19 15.85
C ARG A 385 11.04 -4.59 16.88
N GLU A 386 11.26 -4.27 18.14
CA GLU A 386 10.35 -4.56 19.25
C GLU A 386 9.04 -3.79 19.09
N ALA A 387 9.13 -2.52 18.66
CA ALA A 387 7.97 -1.70 18.34
C ALA A 387 7.15 -2.27 17.18
N GLU A 388 7.83 -2.72 16.12
CA GLU A 388 7.15 -3.40 15.01
C GLU A 388 6.47 -4.69 15.49
N GLN A 389 7.16 -5.50 16.27
CA GLN A 389 6.66 -6.76 16.81
C GLN A 389 5.43 -6.54 17.72
N ALA A 390 5.38 -5.45 18.47
CA ALA A 390 4.23 -5.11 19.28
C ALA A 390 2.95 -4.90 18.44
N VAL A 391 3.09 -4.42 17.20
CA VAL A 391 1.97 -4.17 16.27
C VAL A 391 1.69 -5.38 15.40
N LEU A 392 2.69 -5.91 14.69
CA LEU A 392 2.53 -6.95 13.68
C LEU A 392 2.69 -8.37 14.22
N GLY A 393 3.16 -8.54 15.46
CA GLY A 393 3.59 -9.84 15.97
C GLY A 393 4.92 -10.29 15.35
N TYR A 394 5.22 -11.58 15.47
CA TYR A 394 6.46 -12.15 14.95
C TYR A 394 6.42 -12.24 13.42
N PRO A 395 7.44 -11.74 12.70
CA PRO A 395 7.56 -11.98 11.28
C PRO A 395 7.81 -13.46 10.99
N ALA A 396 7.35 -13.95 9.84
CA ALA A 396 7.82 -15.22 9.31
C ALA A 396 9.31 -15.14 8.97
N GLU A 397 10.00 -16.28 8.94
CA GLU A 397 11.40 -16.34 8.49
C GLU A 397 11.53 -15.73 7.08
N ASN A 398 12.57 -14.92 6.86
CA ASN A 398 12.85 -14.22 5.59
C ASN A 398 11.85 -13.12 5.17
N THR A 399 11.05 -12.58 6.10
CA THR A 399 10.18 -11.43 5.81
C THR A 399 10.99 -10.17 5.47
N LEU A 400 10.79 -9.61 4.27
CA LEU A 400 11.47 -8.40 3.81
C LEU A 400 10.69 -7.10 4.10
N SER A 401 9.38 -7.21 4.38
CA SER A 401 8.50 -6.09 4.71
C SER A 401 8.62 -5.77 6.20
N LEU A 402 9.52 -4.84 6.53
CA LEU A 402 9.88 -4.48 7.91
C LEU A 402 9.63 -2.99 8.17
N ALA A 403 8.71 -2.68 9.08
CA ALA A 403 8.28 -1.32 9.40
C ALA A 403 9.39 -0.47 10.04
N TYR A 404 10.30 -1.06 10.82
CA TYR A 404 11.46 -0.31 11.37
C TYR A 404 12.46 0.11 10.29
N THR A 405 12.38 -0.48 9.09
CA THR A 405 13.21 -0.10 7.94
C THR A 405 12.56 0.97 7.08
N ILE A 406 11.32 1.39 7.33
CA ILE A 406 10.67 2.47 6.58
C ILE A 406 11.45 3.78 6.80
N PRO A 407 11.89 4.49 5.76
CA PRO A 407 12.65 5.73 5.92
C PRO A 407 11.76 6.89 6.40
N SER A 408 12.33 7.84 7.14
CA SER A 408 11.60 8.96 7.74
C SER A 408 11.04 9.96 6.73
N ASP A 409 11.58 9.97 5.51
CA ASP A 409 11.14 10.83 4.41
C ASP A 409 9.94 10.26 3.64
N ASN A 410 9.38 9.11 4.06
CA ASN A 410 8.26 8.45 3.39
C ASN A 410 7.03 8.28 4.30
N PRO A 411 6.43 9.39 4.77
CA PRO A 411 5.21 9.31 5.56
C PRO A 411 4.09 8.63 4.76
N GLY A 412 3.23 7.89 5.45
CA GLY A 412 2.13 7.12 4.85
C GLY A 412 2.52 5.74 4.35
N GLN A 413 3.82 5.38 4.33
CA GLN A 413 4.22 3.99 4.14
C GLN A 413 4.00 3.20 5.44
N ALA A 414 3.39 2.02 5.30
CA ALA A 414 3.23 1.06 6.37
C ALA A 414 3.50 -0.37 5.86
N VAL A 415 3.82 -1.26 6.78
CA VAL A 415 3.73 -2.70 6.57
C VAL A 415 2.37 -3.15 7.11
N VAL A 416 1.56 -3.76 6.26
CA VAL A 416 0.24 -4.27 6.60
C VAL A 416 0.30 -5.79 6.67
N LEU A 417 -0.13 -6.34 7.80
CA LEU A 417 -0.45 -7.76 7.96
C LEU A 417 -1.95 -7.93 7.77
N GLU A 418 -2.34 -8.79 6.82
CA GLU A 418 -3.72 -9.16 6.56
C GLU A 418 -4.00 -10.62 6.98
N ASP A 419 -5.23 -11.09 6.78
CA ASP A 419 -5.68 -12.44 7.16
C ASP A 419 -4.90 -13.57 6.47
N ASP A 420 -4.28 -13.30 5.32
CA ASP A 420 -3.43 -14.26 4.62
C ASP A 420 -2.13 -14.58 5.40
N GLY A 421 -1.86 -13.85 6.48
CA GLY A 421 -0.66 -13.97 7.30
C GLY A 421 0.58 -13.37 6.64
N LEU A 422 0.43 -12.74 5.47
CA LEU A 422 1.51 -12.12 4.72
C LEU A 422 1.62 -10.64 5.04
N ARG A 423 2.84 -10.14 4.95
CA ARG A 423 3.16 -8.73 5.18
C ARG A 423 3.36 -8.00 3.86
N HIS A 424 2.51 -7.03 3.61
CA HIS A 424 2.50 -6.21 2.40
C HIS A 424 3.03 -4.82 2.72
N ASN A 425 3.92 -4.27 1.89
CA ASN A 425 4.26 -2.86 1.98
C ASN A 425 3.17 -2.06 1.27
N VAL A 426 2.56 -1.12 1.98
CA VAL A 426 1.47 -0.30 1.45
C VAL A 426 1.77 1.17 1.70
N LYS A 427 1.65 1.97 0.64
CA LYS A 427 1.64 3.42 0.69
C LYS A 427 0.19 3.87 0.79
N PHE A 428 -0.20 4.30 1.99
CA PHE A 428 -1.53 4.84 2.23
C PHE A 428 -1.76 6.10 1.40
N TYR A 429 -2.99 6.25 0.94
CA TYR A 429 -3.44 7.51 0.35
C TYR A 429 -3.40 8.64 1.37
N TYR A 430 -3.36 9.86 0.84
CA TYR A 430 -3.37 11.08 1.62
C TYR A 430 -4.49 11.99 1.15
N VAL A 431 -5.38 12.36 2.07
CA VAL A 431 -6.37 13.41 1.82
C VAL A 431 -5.85 14.71 2.43
N PRO A 432 -5.63 15.77 1.63
CA PRO A 432 -5.08 17.02 2.12
C PRO A 432 -6.11 17.79 2.95
N GLN A 433 -5.62 18.62 3.87
CA GLN A 433 -6.45 19.33 4.86
C GLN A 433 -7.62 20.11 4.23
N TYR A 434 -7.41 20.73 3.06
CA TYR A 434 -8.48 21.51 2.40
C TYR A 434 -9.67 20.63 1.97
N VAL A 435 -9.44 19.34 1.65
CA VAL A 435 -10.53 18.39 1.34
C VAL A 435 -11.29 18.03 2.62
N LEU A 436 -10.58 17.82 3.73
CA LEU A 436 -11.20 17.58 5.04
C LEU A 436 -12.05 18.77 5.48
N THR A 437 -11.55 19.99 5.31
CA THR A 437 -12.28 21.22 5.61
C THR A 437 -13.52 21.36 4.73
N ARG A 438 -13.40 21.16 3.42
CA ARG A 438 -14.55 21.19 2.50
C ARG A 438 -15.63 20.18 2.90
N PHE A 439 -15.22 18.97 3.27
CA PHE A 439 -16.16 17.93 3.73
C PHE A 439 -16.89 18.35 5.02
N ALA A 440 -16.17 18.95 5.97
CA ALA A 440 -16.75 19.45 7.21
C ALA A 440 -17.76 20.59 6.96
N GLU A 441 -17.43 21.54 6.06
CA GLU A 441 -18.32 22.64 5.67
C GLU A 441 -19.61 22.13 5.01
N GLN A 442 -19.51 21.13 4.13
CA GLN A 442 -20.68 20.49 3.51
C GLN A 442 -21.57 19.81 4.55
N ALA A 443 -20.99 19.15 5.54
CA ALA A 443 -21.75 18.52 6.61
C ALA A 443 -22.44 19.54 7.52
N GLU A 444 -21.82 20.70 7.77
CA GLU A 444 -22.44 21.79 8.55
C GLU A 444 -23.61 22.42 7.79
N GLN A 445 -23.47 22.66 6.49
CA GLN A 445 -24.57 23.15 5.63
C GLN A 445 -25.75 22.19 5.60
N ALA A 446 -25.51 20.88 5.43
CA ALA A 446 -26.57 19.88 5.42
C ALA A 446 -27.33 19.83 6.76
N ALA A 447 -26.63 19.96 7.88
CA ALA A 447 -27.25 20.00 9.21
C ALA A 447 -28.08 21.27 9.43
N GLU A 448 -27.64 22.42 8.92
CA GLU A 448 -28.41 23.67 8.98
C GLU A 448 -29.68 23.59 8.14
N GLU A 449 -29.62 22.98 6.96
CA GLU A 449 -30.78 22.75 6.09
C GLU A 449 -31.81 21.81 6.73
N GLU A 450 -31.36 20.75 7.43
CA GLU A 450 -32.26 19.81 8.13
C GLU A 450 -32.98 20.47 9.32
N VAL A 451 -32.33 21.40 10.03
CA VAL A 451 -32.96 22.15 11.13
C VAL A 451 -33.94 23.21 10.62
N ALA A 452 -33.75 23.69 9.39
CA ALA A 452 -34.60 24.70 8.77
C ALA A 452 -35.91 24.13 8.19
N LEU A 453 -35.95 22.82 7.91
CA LEU A 453 -37.11 22.06 7.45
C LEU A 453 -37.98 21.58 8.63
#